data_AF-A0A7C5DE67-F1
#
_entry.id   AF-A0A7C5DE67-F1
#
_cell.length_a   1.000
_cell.length_b   1.000
_cell.length_c   1.000
_cell.angle_alpha   90.00
_cell.angle_beta   90.00
_cell.angle_gamma   90.00
#
_symmetry.space_group_name_H-M   'P 1'
#
loop_
_entity.id
_entity.type
_entity.pdbx_description
1 polymer ?
#
loop_
_entity_poly.entity_id
_entity_poly.type
_entity_poly.pdbx_seq_one_letter_code
_entity_poly.pdbx_strand_id
1 'polypeptide(L)'
;MTEENQKPAQKPQQPPPAIGPFFFPALLFFLGLWCVYDGWINMDSEMLRHQMFNRIMGGVFLPWSVIDFVRTWKSEQLRKTKNAIDNIASKDDSES
;
A
#
# COMPACT_ATOMS: atom_id res chain seq x y z
N MET A 1 -19.88 27.67 -40.82
CA MET A 1 -20.62 26.94 -39.78
C MET A 1 -20.06 25.54 -39.69
N THR A 2 -19.17 25.31 -38.73
CA THR A 2 -18.93 23.98 -38.13
C THR A 2 -18.10 24.23 -36.87
N GLU A 3 -18.81 24.32 -35.74
CA GLU A 3 -18.22 24.29 -34.40
C GLU A 3 -17.71 22.87 -34.14
N GLU A 4 -16.39 22.73 -34.11
CA GLU A 4 -15.76 21.45 -33.78
C GLU A 4 -15.80 21.28 -32.26
N ASN A 5 -16.74 20.44 -31.83
CA ASN A 5 -17.03 20.10 -30.46
C ASN A 5 -15.80 19.44 -29.79
N GLN A 6 -14.95 20.25 -29.15
CA GLN A 6 -13.83 19.76 -28.35
C GLN A 6 -14.34 19.12 -27.05
N LYS A 7 -14.59 17.81 -27.11
CA LYS A 7 -14.80 16.96 -25.94
C LYS A 7 -13.49 16.94 -25.12
N PRO A 8 -13.50 17.29 -23.83
CA PRO A 8 -12.27 17.42 -23.05
C PRO A 8 -11.56 16.07 -22.96
N ALA A 9 -10.26 16.08 -23.24
CA ALA A 9 -9.38 14.93 -23.20
C ALA A 9 -9.48 14.21 -21.85
N GLN A 10 -10.11 13.03 -21.84
CA GLN A 10 -10.09 12.10 -20.72
C GLN A 10 -8.62 11.76 -20.41
N LYS A 11 -8.12 12.20 -19.24
CA LYS A 11 -6.81 11.79 -18.72
C LYS A 11 -6.79 10.25 -18.68
N PRO A 12 -5.76 9.58 -19.20
CA PRO A 12 -5.66 8.13 -19.10
C PRO A 12 -5.61 7.77 -17.62
N GLN A 13 -6.69 7.14 -17.15
CA GLN A 13 -6.79 6.56 -15.82
C GLN A 13 -5.75 5.45 -15.79
N GLN A 14 -4.57 5.74 -15.23
CA GLN A 14 -3.53 4.71 -15.09
C GLN A 14 -4.16 3.52 -14.37
N PRO A 15 -4.09 2.30 -14.95
CA PRO A 15 -4.68 1.14 -14.33
C PRO A 15 -4.13 1.05 -12.90
N PRO A 16 -4.98 0.77 -11.90
CA PRO A 16 -4.53 0.66 -10.53
C PRO A 16 -3.36 -0.32 -10.49
N PRO A 17 -2.28 -0.02 -9.74
CA PRO A 17 -1.11 -0.88 -9.68
C PRO A 17 -1.56 -2.32 -9.39
N ALA A 18 -1.10 -3.27 -10.21
CA ALA A 18 -1.52 -4.67 -10.18
C ALA A 18 -1.15 -5.38 -8.86
N ILE A 19 -0.26 -4.78 -8.08
CA ILE A 19 0.12 -5.24 -6.75
C ILE A 19 -0.86 -4.64 -5.75
N GLY A 20 -1.59 -5.48 -5.03
CA GLY A 20 -2.52 -5.05 -3.99
C GLY A 20 -1.85 -4.08 -3.01
N PRO A 21 -2.53 -3.00 -2.58
CA PRO A 21 -1.92 -1.91 -1.81
C PRO A 21 -1.28 -2.39 -0.49
N PHE A 22 -1.68 -3.56 0.00
CA PHE A 22 -1.19 -4.18 1.22
C PHE A 22 -0.06 -5.20 1.02
N PHE A 23 0.36 -5.49 -0.21
CA PHE A 23 1.40 -6.50 -0.46
C PHE A 23 2.73 -6.14 0.19
N PHE A 24 3.19 -4.89 0.02
CA PHE A 24 4.43 -4.41 0.61
C PHE A 24 4.42 -4.44 2.15
N PRO A 25 3.43 -3.85 2.85
CA PRO A 25 3.39 -3.92 4.31
C PRO A 25 3.23 -5.35 4.82
N ALA A 26 2.48 -6.22 4.12
CA ALA A 26 2.36 -7.63 4.51
C ALA A 26 3.71 -8.36 4.38
N LEU A 27 4.42 -8.20 3.27
CA LEU A 27 5.74 -8.77 3.06
C LEU A 27 6.73 -8.31 4.15
N LEU A 28 6.76 -7.01 4.44
CA LEU A 28 7.61 -6.46 5.50
C LEU A 28 7.26 -7.01 6.87
N PHE A 29 5.96 -7.20 7.16
CA PHE A 29 5.53 -7.77 8.42
C PHE A 29 6.01 -9.22 8.57
N PHE A 30 5.80 -10.07 7.57
CA PHE A 30 6.27 -11.46 7.60
C PHE A 30 7.80 -11.55 7.66
N LEU A 31 8.50 -10.72 6.89
CA LEU A 31 9.96 -10.66 6.90
C LEU A 31 10.50 -10.16 8.26
N GLY A 32 9.87 -9.12 8.82
CA GLY A 32 10.23 -8.61 10.15
C GLY A 32 9.99 -9.64 11.25
N LEU A 33 8.85 -10.34 11.21
CA LEU A 33 8.52 -11.39 12.16
C LEU A 33 9.49 -12.58 12.04
N TRP A 34 9.87 -12.95 10.82
CA TRP A 34 10.91 -13.94 10.56
C TRP A 34 12.26 -13.51 11.15
N CYS A 35 12.69 -12.27 10.90
CA CYS A 35 13.92 -11.73 11.47
C CYS A 35 13.92 -11.72 13.01
N VAL A 36 12.77 -11.44 13.65
CA VAL A 36 12.65 -11.53 15.11
C VAL A 36 12.76 -12.99 15.57
N TYR A 37 12.06 -13.92 14.92
CA TYR A 37 12.14 -15.34 15.23
C TYR A 37 13.58 -15.86 15.09
N ASP A 38 14.26 -15.51 14.00
CA ASP A 38 15.61 -15.95 13.71
C ASP A 38 16.68 -15.24 14.57
N GLY A 39 16.40 -14.02 15.04
CA GLY A 39 17.30 -13.25 15.91
C GLY A 39 17.17 -13.54 17.42
N TRP A 40 16.04 -14.09 17.87
CA TRP A 40 15.78 -14.37 19.29
C TRP A 40 15.53 -15.85 19.62
N ILE A 41 14.86 -16.60 18.74
CA ILE A 41 14.47 -17.99 18.99
C ILE A 41 15.49 -18.95 18.37
N ASN A 42 16.04 -18.64 17.20
CA ASN A 42 17.05 -19.47 16.56
C ASN A 42 18.45 -19.18 17.13
N MET A 43 19.10 -20.22 17.70
CA MET A 43 20.42 -20.12 18.37
C MET A 43 21.48 -21.00 17.70
N ASP A 44 21.39 -21.19 16.39
CA ASP A 44 22.38 -21.98 15.66
C ASP A 44 23.74 -21.26 15.61
N SER A 45 24.82 -22.02 15.74
CA SER A 45 26.16 -21.49 16.05
C SER A 45 26.79 -20.67 14.91
N GLU A 46 26.41 -20.94 13.67
CA GLU A 46 26.80 -20.15 12.48
C GLU A 46 25.99 -18.83 12.36
N MET A 47 24.75 -18.83 12.84
CA MET A 47 23.82 -17.70 12.74
C MET A 47 24.05 -16.62 13.81
N LEU A 48 24.82 -16.91 14.86
CA LEU A 48 25.23 -15.93 15.88
C LEU A 48 25.89 -14.69 15.27
N ARG A 49 26.64 -14.84 14.16
CA ARG A 49 27.30 -13.72 13.48
C ARG A 49 26.30 -12.76 12.81
N HIS A 50 25.12 -13.25 12.44
CA HIS A 50 24.07 -12.48 11.77
C HIS A 50 22.91 -12.15 12.70
N GLN A 51 22.97 -12.62 13.95
CA GLN A 51 21.91 -12.45 14.94
C GLN A 51 21.64 -10.97 15.23
N MET A 52 22.69 -10.13 15.29
CA MET A 52 22.53 -8.68 15.44
C MET A 52 21.83 -8.04 14.24
N PHE A 53 22.15 -8.49 13.02
CA PHE A 53 21.51 -8.00 11.80
C PHE A 53 20.02 -8.35 11.78
N ASN A 54 19.66 -9.60 12.12
CA ASN A 54 18.28 -10.04 12.22
C ASN A 54 17.50 -9.26 13.30
N ARG A 55 18.11 -8.96 14.45
CA ARG A 55 17.47 -8.13 15.49
C ARG A 55 17.23 -6.69 15.04
N ILE A 56 18.21 -6.07 14.40
CA ILE A 56 18.08 -4.69 13.89
C ILE A 56 17.05 -4.65 12.76
N MET A 57 17.15 -5.55 11.78
CA MET A 57 16.20 -5.63 10.68
C MET A 57 14.78 -5.94 11.17
N GLY A 58 14.62 -6.88 12.11
CA GLY A 58 13.32 -7.14 12.75
C GLY A 58 12.77 -5.90 13.47
N GLY A 59 13.62 -5.22 14.24
CA GLY A 59 13.28 -3.98 14.95
C GLY A 59 12.97 -2.80 14.03
N VAL A 60 13.45 -2.78 12.79
CA VAL A 60 13.14 -1.74 11.79
C VAL A 60 11.92 -2.13 10.95
N PHE A 61 11.88 -3.37 10.44
CA PHE A 61 10.82 -3.83 9.54
C PHE A 61 9.46 -3.94 10.23
N LEU A 62 9.39 -4.35 11.50
CA LEU A 62 8.10 -4.42 12.21
C LEU A 62 7.45 -3.04 12.36
N PRO A 63 8.10 -2.03 12.96
CA PRO A 63 7.52 -0.69 13.05
C PRO A 63 7.24 -0.09 11.68
N TRP A 64 8.15 -0.29 10.72
CA TRP A 64 7.96 0.22 9.37
C TRP A 64 6.75 -0.42 8.68
N SER A 65 6.54 -1.72 8.84
CA SER A 65 5.37 -2.43 8.31
C SER A 65 4.06 -1.86 8.85
N VAL A 66 4.02 -1.51 10.12
CA VAL A 66 2.84 -0.91 10.77
C VAL A 66 2.59 0.50 10.23
N ILE A 67 3.64 1.30 10.08
CA ILE A 67 3.55 2.66 9.51
C ILE A 67 3.02 2.59 8.07
N ASP A 68 3.62 1.75 7.22
CA ASP A 68 3.17 1.58 5.84
C ASP A 68 1.75 1.04 5.78
N PHE A 69 1.38 0.08 6.64
CA PHE A 69 0.01 -0.44 6.71
C PHE A 69 -1.01 0.66 7.04
N VAL A 70 -0.73 1.49 8.05
CA VAL A 70 -1.61 2.61 8.42
C VAL A 70 -1.68 3.65 7.30
N ARG A 71 -0.55 3.93 6.64
CA ARG A 71 -0.49 4.89 5.54
C ARG A 71 -1.29 4.41 4.33
N THR A 72 -1.18 3.13 4.00
CA THR A 72 -1.98 2.47 2.97
C THR A 72 -3.46 2.45 3.33
N TRP A 73 -3.79 2.11 4.57
CA TRP A 73 -5.19 2.08 5.03
C TRP A 73 -5.85 3.45 4.91
N LYS A 74 -5.17 4.54 5.28
CA LYS A 74 -5.66 5.90 5.09
C LYS A 74 -5.88 6.25 3.63
N SER A 75 -4.96 5.89 2.74
CA SER A 75 -5.07 6.12 1.29
C SER A 75 -6.27 5.39 0.68
N GLU A 76 -6.54 4.16 1.11
CA GLU A 76 -7.69 3.38 0.65
C GLU A 76 -9.02 4.01 1.10
N GLN A 77 -9.10 4.54 2.33
CA GLN A 77 -10.31 5.25 2.77
C GLN A 77 -10.57 6.52 1.96
N LEU A 78 -9.52 7.31 1.67
CA LEU A 78 -9.63 8.50 0.83
C LEU A 78 -10.09 8.16 -0.60
N ARG A 79 -9.57 7.07 -1.19
CA ARG A 79 -10.02 6.59 -2.50
C ARG A 79 -11.49 6.18 -2.48
N LYS A 80 -11.93 5.45 -1.46
CA LYS A 80 -13.34 5.04 -1.31
C LYS A 80 -14.26 6.26 -1.21
N THR A 81 -13.91 7.24 -0.37
CA THR A 81 -14.67 8.48 -0.23
C THR A 81 -14.74 9.26 -1.54
N LYS A 82 -13.61 9.41 -2.24
CA LYS A 82 -13.59 10.11 -3.54
C LYS A 82 -14.45 9.40 -4.59
N ASN A 83 -14.35 8.08 -4.70
CA ASN A 83 -15.16 7.30 -5.64
C ASN A 83 -16.66 7.37 -5.33
N ALA A 84 -17.04 7.49 -4.04
CA ALA A 84 -18.41 7.69 -3.63
C ALA A 84 -18.94 9.06 -4.05
N ILE A 85 -18.14 10.13 -3.86
CA ILE A 85 -18.50 11.49 -4.29
C ILE A 85 -18.63 11.57 -5.81
N ASP A 86 -17.66 11.01 -6.56
CA ASP A 86 -17.68 11.03 -8.04
C ASP A 86 -18.90 10.26 -8.60
N ASN A 87 -19.33 9.17 -7.94
CA ASN A 87 -20.56 8.44 -8.32
C ASN A 87 -21.83 9.26 -8.07
N ILE A 88 -21.90 10.00 -6.97
CA ILE A 88 -23.05 10.85 -6.65
C ILE A 88 -23.14 11.99 -7.67
N ALA A 89 -22.03 12.68 -7.95
CA ALA A 89 -22.00 13.77 -8.92
C ALA A 89 -22.37 13.30 -10.33
N SER A 90 -21.85 12.15 -10.78
CA SER A 90 -22.21 11.58 -12.09
C SER A 90 -23.68 11.16 -12.19
N LYS A 91 -24.31 10.85 -11.05
CA LYS A 91 -25.72 10.47 -11.01
C LYS A 91 -26.63 11.69 -11.13
N ASP A 92 -26.32 12.79 -10.43
CA ASP A 92 -27.07 14.05 -10.54
C ASP A 92 -27.03 14.64 -11.96
N ASP A 93 -25.88 14.55 -12.65
CA ASP A 93 -25.73 14.97 -14.05
C ASP A 93 -26.55 14.14 -15.05
N SER A 94 -26.99 12.93 -14.67
CA SER A 94 -27.75 12.02 -15.54
C SER A 94 -29.28 12.08 -15.34
N GLU A 95 -29.74 12.66 -14.23
CA GLU A 95 -31.17 12.82 -13.90
C GLU A 95 -31.71 14.24 -14.21
N SER A 96 -30.85 15.18 -14.65
CA SER A 96 -31.22 16.54 -15.11
C SER A 96 -31.30 16.65 -16.63
#